data_AF-A0A842NH63-F1
#
_entry.id   AF-A0A842NH63-F1
#
_cell.length_a   1.000
_cell.length_b   1.000
_cell.length_c   1.000
_cell.angle_alpha   90.00
_cell.angle_beta   90.00
_cell.angle_gamma   90.00
#
_symmetry.space_group_name_H-M   'P 1'
#
loop_
_entity.id
_entity.type
_entity.pdbx_description
1 polymer ?
#
loop_
_entity_poly.entity_id
_entity_poly.type
_entity_poly.pdbx_seq_one_letter_code
_entity_poly.pdbx_strand_id
1 'polypeptide(L)' 'MKIPFFIQEFTEEMEEAAIHALRNESFVGGESVSKFEEEFAQYIGTKYAVSVSSG' A
#
# COMPACT_ATOMS: atom_id res chain seq x y z
N MET A 1 9.98 32.77 -4.24
CA MET A 1 9.33 31.50 -4.63
C MET A 1 9.43 30.55 -3.44
N LYS A 2 8.31 30.03 -2.90
CA LYS A 2 8.34 29.06 -1.78
C LYS A 2 8.41 27.66 -2.38
N ILE A 3 9.50 26.94 -2.10
CA ILE A 3 9.63 25.52 -2.47
C ILE A 3 8.96 24.71 -1.35
N PRO A 4 8.00 23.81 -1.68
CA PRO A 4 7.36 22.98 -0.67
C PRO A 4 8.34 21.94 -0.10
N PHE A 5 8.18 21.61 1.19
CA PHE A 5 8.97 20.58 1.87
C PHE A 5 8.68 19.16 1.33
N PHE A 6 7.45 18.91 0.91
CA PHE A 6 7.01 17.65 0.30
C PHE A 6 5.81 17.92 -0.62
N ILE A 7 5.70 17.13 -1.69
CA ILE A 7 4.53 17.09 -2.58
C ILE A 7 4.08 15.64 -2.60
N GLN A 8 2.79 15.40 -2.39
CA GLN A 8 2.23 14.06 -2.48
C GLN A 8 2.21 13.60 -3.93
N GLU A 9 2.64 12.37 -4.17
CA GLU A 9 2.66 11.75 -5.48
C GLU A 9 1.67 10.58 -5.50
N PHE A 10 0.86 10.53 -6.55
CA PHE A 10 -0.03 9.42 -6.87
C PHE A 10 0.20 9.07 -8.34
N THR A 11 0.48 7.80 -8.62
CA THR A 11 0.63 7.29 -9.99
C THR A 11 -0.69 6.71 -10.48
N GLU A 12 -0.85 6.57 -11.80
CA GLU A 12 -2.01 5.89 -12.38
C GLU A 12 -2.16 4.46 -11.84
N GLU A 13 -1.05 3.75 -11.62
CA GLU A 13 -1.03 2.43 -11.00
C GLU A 13 -1.63 2.42 -9.58
N MET A 14 -1.32 3.45 -8.76
CA MET A 14 -1.90 3.58 -7.41
C MET A 14 -3.41 3.82 -7.47
N GLU A 15 -3.88 4.61 -8.44
CA GLU A 15 -5.31 4.87 -8.63
C GLU A 15 -6.05 3.59 -9.07
N GLU A 16 -5.48 2.83 -10.01
CA GLU A 16 -6.05 1.56 -10.46
C GLU A 16 -6.09 0.52 -9.33
N ALA A 17 -5.04 0.42 -8.52
CA ALA A 17 -5.00 -0.46 -7.36
C ALA A 17 -6.07 -0.10 -6.34
N ALA A 18 -6.29 1.20 -6.08
CA ALA A 18 -7.35 1.66 -5.19
C ALA A 18 -8.75 1.30 -5.71
N ILE A 19 -9.00 1.49 -7.01
CA ILE A 19 -10.28 1.11 -7.64
C ILE A 19 -10.49 -0.41 -7.58
N HIS A 20 -9.43 -1.19 -7.81
CA HIS A 20 -9.49 -2.64 -7.70
C HIS A 20 -9.87 -3.08 -6.28
N ALA A 21 -9.21 -2.53 -5.26
CA ALA A 21 -9.50 -2.84 -3.87
C ALA A 21 -10.96 -2.53 -3.50
N LEU A 22 -11.47 -1.37 -3.94
CA LEU A 22 -12.87 -0.98 -3.70
C LEU A 22 -13.89 -1.94 -4.33
N ARG A 23 -13.55 -2.57 -5.46
CA ARG A 23 -14.47 -3.44 -6.20
C ARG A 23 -14.40 -4.90 -5.77
N ASN A 24 -13.22 -5.38 -5.37
CA ASN A 24 -12.94 -6.80 -5.27
C ASN A 24 -12.55 -7.28 -3.87
N GLU A 25 -12.32 -6.37 -2.91
CA GLU A 25 -11.78 -6.74 -1.61
C GLU A 25 -12.75 -6.58 -0.44
N SER A 26 -12.34 -7.13 0.70
CA SER A 26 -13.03 -6.94 1.98
C SER A 26 -12.62 -5.60 2.59
N PHE A 27 -13.57 -4.93 3.26
CA PHE A 27 -13.33 -3.64 3.91
C PHE A 27 -12.21 -3.67 4.98
N VAL A 28 -11.86 -4.84 5.50
CA VAL A 28 -10.77 -5.05 6.47
C VAL A 28 -10.01 -6.32 6.11
N GLY A 29 -8.67 -6.26 6.10
CA GLY A 29 -7.81 -7.44 5.94
C GLY A 29 -8.00 -8.17 4.61
N GLY A 30 -8.18 -7.41 3.52
CA GLY A 30 -8.36 -7.95 2.17
C GLY A 30 -7.15 -8.72 1.66
N GLU A 31 -7.33 -9.45 0.55
CA GLU A 31 -6.27 -10.24 -0.08
C GLU A 31 -5.06 -9.39 -0.50
N SER A 32 -5.26 -8.11 -0.90
CA SER A 32 -4.14 -7.21 -1.20
C SER A 32 -3.26 -6.95 0.01
N VAL A 33 -3.84 -6.90 1.21
CA VAL A 33 -3.08 -6.66 2.44
C VAL A 33 -2.15 -7.83 2.72
N SER A 34 -2.65 -9.07 2.63
CA SER A 34 -1.81 -10.25 2.84
C SER A 34 -0.72 -10.39 1.78
N LYS A 35 -1.03 -10.12 0.51
CA LYS A 35 -0.02 -10.10 -0.57
C LYS A 35 1.02 -9.03 -0.34
N PHE A 36 0.60 -7.82 0.02
CA PHE A 36 1.50 -6.73 0.34
C PHE A 36 2.43 -7.09 1.51
N GLU A 37 1.91 -7.68 2.58
CA GLU A 37 2.73 -8.13 3.72
C GLU A 37 3.78 -9.18 3.30
N GLU A 38 3.42 -10.14 2.45
CA GLU A 38 4.36 -11.14 1.94
C GLU A 38 5.43 -10.52 1.04
N GLU A 39 5.03 -9.71 0.05
CA GLU A 39 5.94 -9.03 -0.87
C GLU A 39 6.87 -8.06 -0.12
N PHE A 40 6.34 -7.33 0.85
CA PHE A 40 7.12 -6.41 1.67
C PHE A 40 8.14 -7.15 2.55
N ALA A 41 7.75 -8.27 3.17
CA ALA A 41 8.68 -9.10 3.94
C ALA A 41 9.84 -9.62 3.05
N GLN A 42 9.52 -10.08 1.84
CA GLN A 42 10.52 -10.51 0.85
C GLN A 42 11.44 -9.36 0.41
N TYR A 43 10.87 -8.19 0.13
CA TYR A 43 11.61 -7.01 -0.31
C TYR A 43 12.63 -6.54 0.75
N ILE A 44 12.23 -6.51 2.02
CA ILE A 44 13.11 -6.11 3.13
C ILE A 44 14.06 -7.26 3.54
N GLY A 45 13.73 -8.51 3.24
CA GLY A 45 14.48 -9.69 3.65
C GLY A 45 14.19 -10.12 5.10
N THR A 46 12.99 -9.83 5.60
CA THR A 46 12.53 -10.27 6.92
C THR A 46 11.62 -11.49 6.81
N LYS A 47 11.45 -12.19 7.93
CA LYS A 47 10.58 -13.38 7.97
C LYS A 47 9.09 -13.03 7.90
N TYR A 48 8.71 -11.87 8.43
CA TYR A 48 7.32 -11.43 8.54
C TYR A 48 7.25 -9.91 8.38
N ALA A 49 6.12 -9.44 7.85
CA ALA A 49 5.69 -8.05 7.89
C ALA A 49 4.21 -8.00 8.31
N VAL A 50 3.81 -6.92 8.96
CA VAL A 50 2.43 -6.70 9.42
C VAL A 50 2.05 -5.27 9.07
N SER A 51 0.96 -5.11 8.33
CA SER A 51 0.39 -3.81 8.00
C SER A 51 -0.37 -3.25 9.20
N VAL A 52 -0.29 -1.93 9.39
CA VAL A 52 -0.99 -1.19 10.43
C VAL A 52 -1.59 0.08 9.83
N SER A 53 -2.59 0.68 10.49
CA SER A 53 -3.27 1.88 9.98
C SER A 53 -2.36 3.11 9.88
N SER A 54 -1.28 3.15 10.66
CA SER A 54 -0.29 4.22 10.68
C SER A 54 1.01 3.71 11.31
N GLY A 55 2.14 4.20 10.81
CA GLY A 55 3.46 3.98 11.40
C GLY A 55 3.71 4.78 12.67
#